data_AF-A0A0K2U6J2-F1
#
_entry.id   AF-A0A0K2U6J2-F1
#
_cell.length_a   1.000
_cell.length_b   1.000
_cell.length_c   1.000
_cell.angle_alpha   90.00
_cell.angle_beta   90.00
_cell.angle_gamma   90.00
#
_symmetry.space_group_name_H-M   'P 1'
#
loop_
_entity.id
_entity.type
_entity.pdbx_description
1 polymer ?
#
loop_
_entity_poly.entity_id
_entity_poly.type
_entity_poly.pdbx_seq_one_letter_code
_entity_poly.pdbx_strand_id
1 'polypeptide(L)'
;MKVVALVSGGKDSCYNIVQAIKDGHEIVALGNLYPENKEVEELDSYMYQTVGHGAIDLYAEAFELPLYREPITGSPLCLDSVYQKNEKDEVEDLFRLLTKIKKDIPFDAVASGAIFSNYQRVRIEDICSRMGLKSLTYLWERNQRELLQEMISCPIEAIVVKVATLGLDESHLGKTIAELQPHLLKMN
;
A
#
# COMPACT_ATOMS: atom_id res chain seq x y z
N MET A 1 -9.90 16.72 0.36
CA MET A 1 -10.23 16.04 -0.91
C MET A 1 -10.90 14.72 -0.59
N LYS A 2 -11.66 14.16 -1.54
CA LYS A 2 -12.12 12.76 -1.45
C LYS A 2 -11.04 11.84 -1.97
N VAL A 3 -10.67 10.84 -1.18
CA VAL A 3 -9.47 10.03 -1.38
C VAL A 3 -9.81 8.54 -1.40
N VAL A 4 -9.27 7.84 -2.37
CA VAL A 4 -9.19 6.37 -2.35
C VAL A 4 -7.87 5.97 -1.70
N ALA A 5 -7.92 5.17 -0.66
CA ALA A 5 -6.72 4.65 -0.01
C ALA A 5 -6.36 3.27 -0.55
N LEU A 6 -5.14 3.12 -1.06
CA LEU A 6 -4.61 1.81 -1.44
C LEU A 6 -4.12 1.07 -0.19
N VAL A 7 -4.68 -0.11 0.06
CA VAL A 7 -4.38 -0.93 1.23
C VAL A 7 -3.74 -2.26 0.84
N SER A 8 -2.71 -2.64 1.60
CA SER A 8 -2.03 -3.95 1.47
C SER A 8 -2.16 -4.82 2.72
N GLY A 9 -2.77 -4.30 3.79
CA GLY A 9 -2.78 -4.95 5.10
C GLY A 9 -1.50 -4.69 5.91
N GLY A 10 -0.51 -4.04 5.31
CA GLY A 10 0.73 -3.65 5.97
C GLY A 10 0.65 -2.29 6.67
N LYS A 11 1.56 -2.09 7.62
CA LYS A 11 1.68 -0.86 8.45
C LYS A 11 1.74 0.43 7.63
N ASP A 12 2.39 0.42 6.47
CA ASP A 12 2.65 1.63 5.69
C ASP A 12 1.39 2.15 5.02
N SER A 13 0.58 1.24 4.48
CA SER A 13 -0.72 1.61 3.91
C SER A 13 -1.68 2.17 4.97
N CYS A 14 -1.71 1.55 6.15
CA CYS A 14 -2.53 2.01 7.27
C CYS A 14 -2.06 3.36 7.82
N TYR A 15 -0.75 3.54 7.99
CA TYR A 15 -0.19 4.81 8.46
C TYR A 15 -0.39 5.94 7.45
N ASN A 16 -0.32 5.64 6.14
CA ASN A 16 -0.59 6.63 5.10
C ASN A 16 -2.06 7.10 5.11
N ILE A 17 -3.01 6.23 5.46
CA ILE A 17 -4.41 6.63 5.72
C ILE A 17 -4.48 7.64 6.87
N VAL A 18 -3.77 7.38 7.97
CA VAL A 18 -3.72 8.31 9.11
C VAL A 18 -3.16 9.67 8.68
N GLN A 19 -2.12 9.71 7.84
CA GLN A 19 -1.58 10.97 7.33
C GLN A 19 -2.59 11.70 6.45
N ALA A 20 -3.26 11.01 5.52
CA ALA A 20 -4.29 11.61 4.69
C ALA A 20 -5.43 12.22 5.53
N ILE A 21 -5.88 11.53 6.58
CA ILE A 21 -6.91 12.04 7.50
C ILE A 21 -6.40 13.25 8.29
N LYS A 22 -5.16 13.20 8.80
CA LYS A 22 -4.54 14.34 9.51
C LYS A 22 -4.44 15.60 8.64
N ASP A 23 -4.21 15.43 7.35
CA ASP A 23 -4.20 16.50 6.34
C ASP A 23 -5.61 16.96 5.92
N GLY A 24 -6.66 16.51 6.63
CA GLY A 24 -8.05 16.93 6.43
C GLY A 24 -8.68 16.33 5.18
N HIS A 25 -8.20 15.17 4.72
CA HIS A 25 -8.82 14.45 3.62
C HIS A 25 -9.84 13.42 4.10
N GLU A 26 -10.85 13.18 3.27
CA GLU A 26 -11.92 12.21 3.52
C GLU A 26 -11.59 10.94 2.73
N ILE A 27 -11.41 9.82 3.44
CA ILE A 27 -11.25 8.52 2.77
C ILE A 27 -12.65 8.01 2.40
N VAL A 28 -12.90 7.80 1.11
CA VAL A 28 -14.23 7.42 0.60
C VAL A 28 -14.32 5.96 0.16
N ALA A 29 -13.18 5.31 -0.06
CA ALA A 29 -13.09 3.91 -0.47
C ALA A 29 -11.69 3.36 -0.19
N LEU A 30 -11.63 2.05 0.03
CA LEU A 30 -10.40 1.28 0.07
C LEU A 30 -10.21 0.55 -1.26
N GLY A 31 -8.99 0.58 -1.79
CA GLY A 31 -8.60 -0.16 -2.98
C GLY A 31 -7.53 -1.20 -2.66
N ASN A 32 -7.71 -2.44 -3.12
CA ASN A 32 -6.73 -3.50 -2.95
C ASN A 32 -6.57 -4.32 -4.24
N LEU A 33 -5.34 -4.70 -4.54
CA LEU A 33 -5.04 -5.72 -5.55
C LEU A 33 -4.64 -7.03 -4.87
N TYR A 34 -5.09 -8.15 -5.42
CA TYR A 34 -4.89 -9.47 -4.83
C TYR A 34 -4.47 -10.50 -5.89
N PRO A 35 -3.75 -11.57 -5.51
CA PRO A 35 -3.38 -12.62 -6.46
C PRO A 35 -4.61 -13.35 -6.99
N GLU A 36 -4.71 -13.56 -8.30
CA GLU A 36 -5.86 -14.27 -8.90
C GLU A 36 -6.03 -15.67 -8.31
N ASN A 37 -4.92 -16.40 -8.13
CA ASN A 37 -4.92 -17.65 -7.39
C ASN A 37 -4.78 -17.37 -5.89
N LYS A 38 -5.86 -17.61 -5.13
CA LYS A 38 -5.92 -17.43 -3.68
C LYS A 38 -4.98 -18.36 -2.90
N GLU A 39 -4.51 -19.45 -3.51
CA GLU A 39 -3.52 -20.35 -2.91
C GLU A 39 -2.09 -19.80 -3.02
N VAL A 40 -1.87 -18.77 -3.86
CA VAL A 40 -0.58 -18.11 -4.00
C VAL A 40 -0.49 -16.97 -2.98
N GLU A 41 0.27 -17.19 -1.92
CA GLU A 41 0.48 -16.18 -0.86
C GLU A 41 1.39 -15.03 -1.34
N GLU A 42 2.29 -15.29 -2.28
CA GLU A 42 3.28 -14.35 -2.79
C GLU A 42 3.42 -14.42 -4.32
N LEU A 43 3.21 -13.29 -4.98
CA LEU A 43 3.52 -13.10 -6.40
C LEU A 43 4.85 -12.35 -6.55
N ASP A 44 5.57 -12.61 -7.63
CA ASP A 44 6.73 -11.81 -8.06
C ASP A 44 6.26 -10.46 -8.64
N SER A 45 5.71 -9.60 -7.77
CA SER A 45 5.23 -8.25 -8.09
C SER A 45 6.17 -7.18 -7.54
N TYR A 46 6.47 -6.15 -8.35
CA TYR A 46 7.25 -5.00 -7.89
C TYR A 46 6.33 -3.90 -7.33
N MET A 47 5.05 -3.92 -7.71
CA MET A 47 4.03 -2.98 -7.24
C MET A 47 3.37 -3.41 -5.93
N TYR A 48 3.04 -4.68 -5.75
CA TYR A 48 2.04 -5.11 -4.76
C TYR A 48 2.60 -6.08 -3.72
N GLN A 49 2.24 -5.83 -2.46
CA GLN A 49 2.45 -6.79 -1.39
C GLN A 49 1.19 -7.63 -1.21
N THR A 50 1.31 -8.95 -1.40
CA THR A 50 0.19 -9.90 -1.29
C THR A 50 0.16 -10.67 0.03
N VAL A 51 1.23 -10.56 0.83
CA VAL A 51 1.30 -11.17 2.17
C VAL A 51 0.25 -10.52 3.07
N GLY A 52 -0.62 -11.33 3.66
CA GLY A 52 -1.70 -10.85 4.53
C GLY A 52 -2.95 -10.35 3.78
N HIS A 53 -3.08 -10.61 2.47
CA HIS A 53 -4.27 -10.20 1.69
C HIS A 53 -5.59 -10.79 2.20
N GLY A 54 -5.53 -11.86 3.02
CA GLY A 54 -6.70 -12.45 3.69
C GLY A 54 -7.29 -11.58 4.81
N ALA A 55 -6.53 -10.61 5.34
CA ALA A 55 -7.00 -9.69 6.38
C ALA A 55 -7.60 -8.38 5.82
N ILE A 56 -7.59 -8.18 4.49
CA ILE A 56 -8.07 -6.94 3.86
C ILE A 56 -9.56 -6.72 4.09
N ASP A 57 -10.36 -7.78 4.11
CA ASP A 57 -11.80 -7.64 4.35
C ASP A 57 -12.08 -7.12 5.77
N LEU A 58 -11.22 -7.45 6.74
CA LEU A 58 -11.29 -6.89 8.12
C LEU A 58 -10.93 -5.39 8.16
N TYR A 59 -10.09 -4.90 7.24
CA TYR A 59 -9.85 -3.46 7.12
C TYR A 59 -11.12 -2.74 6.70
N ALA A 60 -11.86 -3.26 5.72
CA ALA A 60 -13.10 -2.66 5.26
C ALA A 60 -14.14 -2.58 6.38
N GLU A 61 -14.26 -3.65 7.16
CA GLU A 61 -15.13 -3.70 8.34
C GLU A 61 -14.70 -2.68 9.40
N ALA A 62 -13.40 -2.61 9.74
CA ALA A 62 -12.89 -1.70 10.75
C ALA A 62 -12.99 -0.22 10.36
N PHE A 63 -12.82 0.10 9.08
CA PHE A 63 -12.96 1.47 8.56
C PHE A 63 -14.40 1.85 8.24
N GLU A 64 -15.33 0.90 8.18
CA GLU A 64 -16.70 1.09 7.71
C GLU A 64 -16.77 1.76 6.32
N LEU A 65 -15.83 1.38 5.43
CA LEU A 65 -15.69 1.95 4.09
C LEU A 65 -15.87 0.89 2.99
N PRO A 66 -16.37 1.27 1.81
CA PRO A 66 -16.48 0.35 0.70
C PRO A 66 -15.10 -0.11 0.24
N LEU A 67 -14.92 -1.41 0.11
CA LEU A 67 -13.70 -2.05 -0.36
C LEU A 67 -13.87 -2.53 -1.79
N TYR A 68 -12.95 -2.08 -2.63
CA TYR A 68 -12.85 -2.48 -4.02
C TYR A 68 -11.60 -3.32 -4.21
N ARG A 69 -11.80 -4.48 -4.85
CA ARG A 69 -10.73 -5.43 -5.14
C ARG A 69 -10.68 -5.75 -6.62
N GLU A 70 -9.48 -5.90 -7.15
CA GLU A 70 -9.20 -6.40 -8.50
C GLU A 70 -8.06 -7.43 -8.46
N PRO A 71 -8.15 -8.51 -9.25
CA PRO A 71 -7.07 -9.49 -9.35
C PRO A 71 -5.87 -8.88 -10.07
N ILE A 72 -4.67 -9.27 -9.66
CA ILE A 72 -3.43 -9.00 -10.38
C ILE A 72 -3.35 -10.02 -11.51
N THR A 73 -3.35 -9.52 -12.74
CA THR A 73 -3.30 -10.33 -13.97
C THR A 73 -2.12 -9.97 -14.86
N GLY A 74 -1.60 -8.75 -14.71
CA GLY A 74 -0.38 -8.29 -15.36
C GLY A 74 0.89 -8.79 -14.68
N SER A 75 2.02 -8.52 -15.31
CA SER A 75 3.36 -8.83 -14.78
C SER A 75 4.22 -7.56 -14.80
N PRO A 76 5.33 -7.48 -14.05
CA PRO A 76 6.19 -6.29 -14.06
C PRO A 76 7.01 -6.25 -15.38
N LEU A 77 6.46 -5.64 -16.43
CA LEU A 77 7.05 -5.63 -17.78
C LEU A 77 7.84 -4.35 -18.04
N CYS A 78 7.27 -3.20 -17.68
CA CYS A 78 7.96 -1.92 -17.76
C CYS A 78 8.78 -1.74 -16.48
N LEU A 79 10.11 -1.85 -16.57
CA LEU A 79 11.02 -1.68 -15.45
C LEU A 79 11.81 -0.36 -15.48
N ASP A 80 11.61 0.43 -16.53
CA ASP A 80 12.28 1.71 -16.69
C ASP A 80 11.83 2.74 -15.66
N SER A 81 12.62 3.81 -15.54
CA SER A 81 12.36 4.94 -14.63
C SER A 81 11.13 5.76 -15.00
N VAL A 82 10.69 5.68 -16.25
CA VAL A 82 9.46 6.30 -16.75
C VAL A 82 8.53 5.17 -17.17
N TYR A 83 7.31 5.18 -16.67
CA TYR A 83 6.33 4.18 -17.07
C TYR A 83 5.92 4.39 -18.52
N GLN A 84 5.91 3.30 -19.28
CA GLN A 84 5.32 3.24 -20.63
C GLN A 84 4.16 2.26 -20.58
N LYS A 85 2.98 2.73 -20.99
CA LYS A 85 1.75 1.94 -20.96
C LYS A 85 1.95 0.60 -21.70
N ASN A 86 1.65 -0.48 -21.00
CA ASN A 86 1.60 -1.82 -21.56
C ASN A 86 0.41 -2.56 -20.94
N GLU A 87 -0.54 -3.00 -21.77
CA GLU A 87 -1.80 -3.63 -21.34
C GLU A 87 -1.61 -4.93 -20.53
N LYS A 88 -0.43 -5.54 -20.60
CA LYS A 88 -0.09 -6.75 -19.84
C LYS A 88 0.71 -6.45 -18.56
N ASP A 89 0.91 -5.18 -18.26
CA ASP A 89 1.69 -4.76 -17.10
C ASP A 89 0.81 -4.64 -15.86
N GLU A 90 1.36 -5.02 -14.70
CA GLU A 90 0.66 -5.01 -13.41
C GLU A 90 0.15 -3.62 -13.01
N VAL A 91 0.70 -2.55 -13.58
CA VAL A 91 0.21 -1.16 -13.40
C VAL A 91 -1.19 -0.97 -13.97
N GLU A 92 -1.54 -1.62 -15.08
CA GLU A 92 -2.88 -1.48 -15.69
C GLU A 92 -3.97 -2.18 -14.86
N ASP A 93 -3.61 -3.13 -14.00
CA ASP A 93 -4.55 -3.70 -13.03
C ASP A 93 -5.02 -2.64 -12.01
N LEU A 94 -4.11 -1.77 -11.53
CA LEU A 94 -4.46 -0.66 -10.65
C LEU A 94 -5.28 0.40 -11.39
N PHE A 95 -4.97 0.66 -12.66
CA PHE A 95 -5.80 1.53 -13.50
C PHE A 95 -7.23 1.00 -13.62
N ARG A 96 -7.41 -0.31 -13.82
CA ARG A 96 -8.72 -0.98 -13.86
C ARG A 96 -9.46 -0.85 -12.52
N LEU A 97 -8.78 -1.09 -11.40
CA LEU A 97 -9.34 -0.92 -10.05
C LEU A 97 -9.86 0.51 -9.83
N LEU A 98 -9.03 1.52 -10.07
CA LEU A 98 -9.40 2.91 -9.86
C LEU A 98 -10.53 3.34 -10.81
N THR A 99 -10.54 2.83 -12.04
CA THR A 99 -11.62 3.07 -13.01
C THR A 99 -12.95 2.50 -12.49
N LYS A 100 -12.94 1.30 -11.89
CA LYS A 100 -14.12 0.69 -11.27
C LYS A 100 -14.64 1.53 -10.11
N ILE A 101 -13.76 1.97 -9.21
CA ILE A 101 -14.14 2.84 -8.09
C ILE A 101 -14.74 4.14 -8.59
N LYS A 102 -14.13 4.76 -9.62
CA LYS A 102 -14.56 6.06 -10.16
C LYS A 102 -15.94 6.02 -10.82
N LYS A 103 -16.42 4.85 -11.26
CA LYS A 103 -17.78 4.66 -11.79
C LYS A 103 -18.83 4.75 -10.69
N ASP A 104 -18.49 4.33 -9.49
CA ASP A 104 -19.44 4.23 -8.37
C ASP A 104 -19.35 5.45 -7.45
N ILE A 105 -18.13 5.96 -7.19
CA ILE A 105 -17.87 7.02 -6.22
C ILE A 105 -16.91 8.06 -6.82
N PRO A 106 -17.25 9.37 -6.82
CA PRO A 106 -16.32 10.41 -7.24
C PRO A 106 -15.23 10.62 -6.18
N PHE A 107 -13.98 10.74 -6.64
CA PHE A 107 -12.82 11.06 -5.80
C PHE A 107 -11.77 11.87 -6.58
N ASP A 108 -10.91 12.56 -5.83
CA ASP A 108 -9.95 13.53 -6.37
C ASP A 108 -8.51 13.03 -6.31
N ALA A 109 -8.23 12.06 -5.43
CA ALA A 109 -6.86 11.63 -5.16
C ALA A 109 -6.76 10.17 -4.72
N VAL A 110 -5.56 9.60 -4.89
CA VAL A 110 -5.19 8.25 -4.48
C VAL A 110 -4.09 8.34 -3.44
N ALA A 111 -4.30 7.74 -2.28
CA ALA A 111 -3.31 7.67 -1.21
C ALA A 111 -2.60 6.31 -1.21
N SER A 112 -1.27 6.32 -1.22
CA SER A 112 -0.45 5.09 -1.22
C SER A 112 0.72 5.16 -0.24
N GLY A 113 1.01 4.02 0.40
CA GLY A 113 2.04 3.89 1.44
C GLY A 113 3.47 3.65 0.93
N ALA A 114 3.82 4.11 -0.28
CA ALA A 114 5.17 3.93 -0.81
C ALA A 114 6.18 4.79 -0.03
N ILE A 115 7.26 4.17 0.47
CA ILE A 115 8.31 4.89 1.24
C ILE A 115 9.52 5.22 0.36
N PHE A 116 10.22 4.22 -0.18
CA PHE A 116 11.46 4.44 -0.96
C PHE A 116 11.35 4.03 -2.43
N SER A 117 10.32 3.29 -2.80
CA SER A 117 10.22 2.74 -4.15
C SER A 117 9.81 3.82 -5.15
N ASN A 118 10.79 4.35 -5.89
CA ASN A 118 10.53 5.17 -7.07
C ASN A 118 9.74 4.41 -8.13
N TYR A 119 9.93 3.09 -8.21
CA TYR A 119 9.16 2.23 -9.11
C TYR A 119 7.65 2.37 -8.84
N GLN A 120 7.23 2.19 -7.58
CA GLN A 120 5.82 2.30 -7.18
C GLN A 120 5.30 3.73 -7.35
N ARG A 121 6.05 4.73 -6.88
CA ARG A 121 5.61 6.13 -6.94
C ARG A 121 5.32 6.58 -8.37
N VAL A 122 6.27 6.39 -9.29
CA VAL A 122 6.14 6.86 -10.68
C VAL A 122 4.93 6.22 -11.38
N ARG A 123 4.66 4.93 -11.12
CA ARG A 123 3.53 4.21 -11.73
C ARG A 123 2.19 4.67 -11.19
N ILE A 124 2.09 4.94 -9.89
CA ILE A 124 0.88 5.49 -9.28
C ILE A 124 0.64 6.92 -9.79
N GLU A 125 1.70 7.73 -9.90
CA GLU A 125 1.62 9.09 -10.47
C GLU A 125 1.19 9.09 -11.93
N ASP A 126 1.70 8.17 -12.77
CA ASP A 126 1.26 8.02 -14.16
C ASP A 126 -0.25 7.75 -14.25
N ILE A 127 -0.73 6.77 -13.48
CA ILE A 127 -2.16 6.43 -13.43
C ILE A 127 -2.98 7.64 -12.96
N CYS A 128 -2.54 8.32 -11.89
CA CYS A 128 -3.24 9.49 -11.38
C CYS A 128 -3.31 10.60 -12.43
N SER A 129 -2.19 10.88 -13.12
CA SER A 129 -2.12 11.85 -14.22
C SER A 129 -3.12 11.52 -15.33
N ARG A 130 -3.13 10.26 -15.81
CA ARG A 130 -4.07 9.79 -16.84
C ARG A 130 -5.54 9.91 -16.44
N MET A 131 -5.84 9.79 -15.16
CA MET A 131 -7.20 9.85 -14.62
C MET A 131 -7.63 11.25 -14.12
N GLY A 132 -6.73 12.24 -14.17
CA GLY A 132 -6.96 13.57 -13.59
C GLY A 132 -7.10 13.55 -12.07
N LEU A 133 -6.36 12.68 -11.40
CA LEU A 133 -6.32 12.50 -9.94
C LEU A 133 -4.98 13.02 -9.38
N LYS A 134 -4.94 13.29 -8.07
CA LYS A 134 -3.68 13.55 -7.36
C LYS A 134 -3.14 12.27 -6.71
N SER A 135 -1.82 12.08 -6.77
CA SER A 135 -1.13 11.04 -6.00
C SER A 135 -0.72 11.60 -4.63
N LEU A 136 -1.06 10.90 -3.55
CA LEU A 136 -0.75 11.27 -2.16
C LEU A 136 0.15 10.21 -1.53
N THR A 137 1.45 10.47 -1.54
CA THR A 137 2.51 9.57 -1.02
C THR A 137 3.22 10.23 0.17
N TYR A 138 2.56 10.32 1.32
CA TYR A 138 3.05 11.06 2.49
C TYR A 138 4.33 10.49 3.09
N LEU A 139 4.59 9.20 2.85
CA LEU A 139 5.74 8.49 3.43
C LEU A 139 6.97 8.54 2.51
N TRP A 140 6.83 9.05 1.29
CA TRP A 140 7.88 8.97 0.28
C TRP A 140 9.09 9.84 0.66
N GLU A 141 10.28 9.25 0.54
CA GLU A 141 11.58 9.86 0.90
C GLU A 141 11.69 10.35 2.36
N ARG A 142 10.76 9.98 3.25
CA ARG A 142 10.87 10.30 4.67
C ARG A 142 11.91 9.43 5.37
N ASN A 143 12.48 9.97 6.46
CA ASN A 143 13.44 9.25 7.28
C ASN A 143 12.79 8.01 7.94
N GLN A 144 13.38 6.83 7.75
CA GLN A 144 12.80 5.58 8.24
C GLN A 144 12.76 5.48 9.77
N ARG A 145 13.74 6.07 10.47
CA ARG A 145 13.78 6.05 11.94
C ARG A 145 12.67 6.92 12.51
N GLU A 146 12.44 8.08 11.90
CA GLU A 146 11.31 8.96 12.23
C GLU A 146 9.97 8.28 11.94
N LEU A 147 9.80 7.72 10.73
CA LEU A 147 8.57 7.00 10.37
C LEU A 147 8.27 5.85 11.32
N LEU A 148 9.28 5.05 11.69
CA LEU A 148 9.12 3.96 12.64
C LEU A 148 8.64 4.49 14.00
N GLN A 149 9.27 5.55 14.53
CA GLN A 149 8.88 6.16 15.79
C GLN A 149 7.46 6.75 15.72
N GLU A 150 7.11 7.40 14.63
CA GLU A 150 5.77 7.97 14.46
C GLU A 150 4.69 6.89 14.36
N MET A 151 4.95 5.79 13.65
CA MET A 151 4.05 4.64 13.58
C MET A 151 3.85 4.00 14.96
N ILE A 152 4.92 3.85 15.75
CA ILE A 152 4.84 3.37 17.14
C ILE A 152 4.04 4.33 18.03
N SER A 153 4.13 5.63 17.78
CA SER A 153 3.44 6.66 18.57
C SER A 153 1.98 6.88 18.12
N CYS A 154 1.57 6.26 17.01
CA CYS A 154 0.22 6.30 16.49
C CYS A 154 -0.62 5.17 17.13
N PRO A 155 -1.95 5.30 17.26
CA PRO A 155 -2.81 4.22 17.75
C PRO A 155 -2.91 2.99 16.83
N ILE A 156 -1.98 2.81 15.89
CA ILE A 156 -1.90 1.63 15.02
C ILE A 156 -0.96 0.62 15.67
N GLU A 157 -1.49 -0.54 16.05
CA GLU A 157 -0.67 -1.67 16.49
C GLU A 157 -0.25 -2.49 15.27
N ALA A 158 1.02 -2.35 14.85
CA ALA A 158 1.57 -3.11 13.74
C ALA A 158 2.34 -4.34 14.24
N ILE A 159 1.94 -5.52 13.77
CA ILE A 159 2.51 -6.82 14.15
C ILE A 159 3.30 -7.41 12.98
N VAL A 160 4.45 -8.00 13.28
CA VAL A 160 5.29 -8.68 12.28
C VAL A 160 4.73 -10.07 11.96
N VAL A 161 4.28 -10.24 10.72
CA VAL A 161 3.68 -11.50 10.22
C VAL A 161 4.60 -12.28 9.28
N LYS A 162 5.69 -11.66 8.81
CA LYS A 162 6.70 -12.27 7.94
C LYS A 162 8.06 -11.61 8.17
N VAL A 163 9.12 -12.40 8.06
CA VAL A 163 10.51 -11.95 8.07
C VAL A 163 11.22 -12.51 6.83
N ALA A 164 12.03 -11.69 6.16
CA ALA A 164 12.72 -12.07 4.92
C ALA A 164 14.05 -11.34 4.74
N THR A 165 14.73 -11.02 5.85
CA THR A 165 16.01 -10.29 5.84
C THR A 165 16.95 -10.85 6.89
N LEU A 166 18.26 -10.72 6.63
CA LEU A 166 19.28 -11.13 7.59
C LEU A 166 19.14 -10.33 8.89
N GLY A 167 19.17 -11.02 10.02
CA GLY A 167 18.99 -10.41 11.34
C GLY A 167 17.56 -10.42 11.87
N LEU A 168 16.58 -10.83 11.07
CA LEU A 168 15.24 -11.21 11.55
C LEU A 168 15.00 -12.69 11.31
N ASP A 169 14.41 -13.35 12.30
CA ASP A 169 14.09 -14.78 12.30
C ASP A 169 12.70 -15.05 12.89
N GLU A 170 12.29 -16.31 12.96
CA GLU A 170 10.96 -16.71 13.45
C GLU A 170 10.66 -16.22 14.86
N SER A 171 11.66 -15.96 15.70
CA SER A 171 11.46 -15.43 17.06
C SER A 171 10.93 -14.00 17.07
N HIS A 172 10.95 -13.32 15.92
CA HIS A 172 10.44 -11.96 15.74
C HIS A 172 8.99 -11.93 15.27
N LEU A 173 8.45 -13.06 14.79
CA LEU A 173 7.06 -13.16 14.35
C LEU A 173 6.09 -12.98 15.53
N GLY A 174 4.96 -12.34 15.28
CA GLY A 174 3.92 -12.06 16.28
C GLY A 174 4.24 -10.90 17.23
N LYS A 175 5.47 -10.37 17.22
CA LYS A 175 5.84 -9.18 17.99
C LYS A 175 5.39 -7.90 17.28
N THR A 176 5.08 -6.89 18.06
CA THR A 176 4.81 -5.54 17.58
C THR A 176 6.09 -4.85 17.11
N ILE A 177 5.95 -3.88 16.20
CA ILE A 177 7.08 -3.03 15.81
C ILE A 177 7.64 -2.21 16.98
N ALA A 178 6.82 -1.94 18.01
CA ALA A 178 7.24 -1.25 19.23
C ALA A 178 8.20 -2.12 20.05
N GLU A 179 7.85 -3.39 20.27
CA GLU A 179 8.72 -4.36 20.94
C GLU A 179 10.04 -4.58 20.19
N LEU A 180 9.97 -4.58 18.85
CA LEU A 180 11.13 -4.82 17.99
C LEU A 180 11.96 -3.55 17.72
N GLN A 181 11.50 -2.37 18.11
CA GLN A 181 12.15 -1.10 17.77
C GLN A 181 13.65 -1.08 18.12
N PRO A 182 14.10 -1.51 19.33
CA PRO A 182 15.53 -1.46 19.67
C PRO A 182 16.39 -2.36 18.79
N HIS A 183 15.82 -3.44 18.27
CA HIS A 183 16.49 -4.36 17.35
C HIS A 183 16.54 -3.78 15.94
N LEU A 184 15.40 -3.29 15.42
CA LEU A 184 15.29 -2.68 14.10
C LEU A 184 16.20 -1.46 13.93
N LEU A 185 16.37 -0.64 14.98
CA LEU A 185 17.28 0.51 14.94
C LEU A 185 18.77 0.14 14.88
N LYS A 186 19.14 -1.07 15.30
CA LYS A 186 20.53 -1.56 15.22
C LYS A 186 20.86 -2.18 13.85
N MET A 187 19.83 -2.59 13.10
CA MET A 187 19.99 -3.17 11.77
C MET A 187 20.31 -2.11 10.69
N ASN A 188 20.07 -0.82 10.98
CA ASN A 188 20.20 0.32 10.07
C ASN A 188 21.42 1.19 10.35
#